data_AF-A0A5N5W769-F1
#
_entry.id   AF-A0A5N5W769-F1
#
_cell.length_a   1.000
_cell.length_b   1.000
_cell.length_c   1.000
_cell.angle_alpha   90.00
_cell.angle_beta   90.00
_cell.angle_gamma   90.00
#
_symmetry.space_group_name_H-M   'P 1'
#
loop_
_entity.id
_entity.type
_entity.pdbx_description
1 polymer ?
#
loop_
_entity_poly.entity_id
_entity_poly.type
_entity_poly.pdbx_seq_one_letter_code
_entity_poly.pdbx_strand_id
1 'polypeptide(L)'
;MSRIISYSTADQAHIVAFLGAGDSLSADQRDHLAAMRESAQAHQLRLERQDIDWGLTVPDALDHLIAGHADSTAEYAANAYYTALQHIIDANASDPADLGSYSKPSTFFGLLDDELRRLGVDADLLPHGYLFAGPPDGIPFRLPHPMDGSPDFGRLPLAKAKPAADAYRRVLDRIDPDLTYDVRVLIDMLDEEHDNWIWARERLDWYTQDTLFFSIKG
;
A
#
# COMPACT_ATOMS: atom_id res chain seq x y z
N MET A 1 -1.31 8.37 -18.53
CA MET A 1 -0.02 8.12 -17.87
C MET A 1 -0.13 6.75 -17.23
N SER A 2 0.88 5.89 -17.35
CA SER A 2 0.84 4.57 -16.70
C SER A 2 1.15 4.71 -15.22
N ARG A 3 0.51 3.89 -14.39
CA ARG A 3 0.78 3.77 -12.95
C ARG A 3 1.34 2.39 -12.67
N ILE A 4 2.40 2.34 -11.88
CA ILE A 4 2.97 1.10 -11.38
C ILE A 4 2.26 0.74 -10.08
N ILE A 5 1.85 -0.52 -9.97
CA ILE A 5 1.42 -1.10 -8.70
C ILE A 5 2.55 -1.97 -8.19
N SER A 6 3.10 -1.60 -7.04
CA SER A 6 4.06 -2.40 -6.30
C SER A 6 3.44 -2.88 -5.00
N TYR A 7 3.97 -3.95 -4.44
CA TYR A 7 3.52 -4.50 -3.16
C TYR A 7 4.68 -4.90 -2.26
N SER A 8 4.42 -4.92 -0.96
CA SER A 8 5.35 -5.38 0.08
C SER A 8 4.55 -5.89 1.27
N THR A 9 5.20 -6.67 2.15
CA THR A 9 4.56 -7.20 3.36
C THR A 9 5.09 -6.52 4.61
N ALA A 10 4.19 -6.19 5.53
CA ALA A 10 4.55 -5.60 6.81
C ALA A 10 3.57 -6.02 7.91
N ASP A 11 3.93 -5.71 9.15
CA ASP A 11 3.00 -5.74 10.30
C ASP A 11 2.26 -4.40 10.35
N GLN A 12 0.93 -4.42 10.14
CA GLN A 12 0.14 -3.20 10.10
C GLN A 12 0.20 -2.44 11.43
N ALA A 13 0.23 -3.14 12.56
CA ALA A 13 0.29 -2.50 13.87
C ALA A 13 1.61 -1.75 14.06
N HIS A 14 2.72 -2.27 13.52
CA HIS A 14 4.01 -1.57 13.54
C HIS A 14 3.97 -0.28 12.72
N ILE A 15 3.32 -0.27 11.55
CA ILE A 15 3.13 0.96 10.75
C ILE A 15 2.31 1.99 11.53
N VAL A 16 1.17 1.57 12.07
CA VAL A 16 0.26 2.45 12.80
C VAL A 16 0.90 2.97 14.09
N ALA A 17 1.79 2.21 14.72
CA ALA A 17 2.48 2.60 15.93
C ALA A 17 3.41 3.81 15.76
N PHE A 18 3.75 4.22 14.53
CA PHE A 18 4.45 5.50 14.29
C PHE A 18 3.49 6.70 14.28
N LEU A 19 2.23 6.49 13.90
CA LEU A 19 1.28 7.55 13.59
C LEU A 19 0.66 8.11 14.88
N GLY A 20 1.04 9.33 15.25
CA GLY A 20 0.65 9.94 16.53
C GLY A 20 1.45 9.47 17.74
N ALA A 21 2.57 8.79 17.54
CA ALA A 21 3.45 8.39 18.64
C ALA A 21 4.17 9.58 19.29
N GLY A 22 4.49 10.61 18.51
CA GLY A 22 5.27 11.77 18.96
C GLY A 22 6.54 11.34 19.68
N ASP A 23 6.71 11.81 20.92
CA ASP A 23 7.87 11.50 21.77
C ASP A 23 7.82 10.10 22.41
N SER A 24 6.75 9.32 22.19
CA SER A 24 6.56 8.00 22.80
C SER A 24 7.24 6.86 22.02
N LEU A 25 7.96 7.17 20.95
CA LEU A 25 8.66 6.18 20.12
C LEU A 25 9.76 5.46 20.93
N SER A 26 9.85 4.15 20.72
CA SER A 26 10.94 3.32 21.26
C SER A 26 12.30 3.75 20.68
N ALA A 27 13.41 3.20 21.21
CA ALA A 27 14.74 3.44 20.63
C ALA A 27 14.80 2.93 19.18
N ASP A 28 14.39 1.69 18.94
CA ASP A 28 14.37 1.08 17.61
C ASP A 28 13.48 1.84 16.63
N GLN A 29 12.33 2.34 17.08
CA GLN A 29 11.46 3.17 16.24
C GLN A 29 12.10 4.52 15.89
N ARG A 30 12.88 5.12 16.81
CA ARG A 30 13.60 6.37 16.52
C ARG A 30 14.70 6.18 15.48
N ASP A 31 15.38 5.04 15.50
CA ASP A 31 16.39 4.70 14.49
C ASP A 31 15.74 4.53 13.10
N HIS A 32 14.61 3.82 13.02
CA HIS A 32 13.83 3.73 11.77
C HIS A 32 13.33 5.10 11.30
N LEU A 33 12.86 5.95 12.22
CA LEU A 33 12.40 7.30 11.88
C LEU A 33 13.52 8.17 11.28
N ALA A 34 14.78 8.00 11.71
CA ALA A 34 15.91 8.69 11.10
C ALA A 34 16.06 8.31 9.62
N ALA A 35 15.99 7.02 9.29
CA ALA A 35 16.04 6.55 7.91
C ALA A 35 14.84 7.02 7.07
N MET A 36 13.64 7.08 7.67
CA MET A 36 12.45 7.66 7.01
C MET A 36 12.64 9.13 6.67
N ARG A 37 13.23 9.92 7.58
CA ARG A 37 13.51 11.34 7.36
C ARG A 37 14.53 11.56 6.25
N GLU A 38 15.59 10.75 6.19
CA GLU A 38 16.55 10.78 5.08
C GLU A 38 15.87 10.48 3.73
N SER A 39 15.00 9.47 3.71
CA SER A 39 14.25 9.09 2.51
C SER A 39 13.27 10.19 2.07
N ALA A 40 12.57 10.80 3.03
CA ALA A 40 11.67 11.93 2.80
C ALA A 40 12.40 13.15 2.23
N GLN A 41 13.60 13.45 2.76
CA GLN A 41 14.44 14.54 2.23
C GLN A 41 14.92 14.24 0.81
N ALA A 42 15.37 13.01 0.54
CA ALA A 42 15.76 12.61 -0.81
C ALA A 42 14.59 12.69 -1.80
N HIS A 43 13.37 12.36 -1.36
CA HIS A 43 12.16 12.53 -2.16
C HIS A 43 11.89 14.01 -2.45
N GLN A 44 11.92 14.86 -1.41
CA GLN A 44 11.69 16.29 -1.54
C GLN A 44 12.67 16.93 -2.55
N LEU A 45 13.96 16.61 -2.47
CA LEU A 45 14.97 17.08 -3.43
C LEU A 45 14.65 16.68 -4.87
N ARG A 46 14.01 15.53 -5.09
CA ARG A 46 13.58 15.08 -6.42
C ARG A 46 12.35 15.84 -6.93
N LEU A 47 11.44 16.26 -6.05
CA LEU A 47 10.31 17.14 -6.40
C LEU A 47 10.81 18.53 -6.79
N GLU A 48 11.74 19.08 -6.00
CA GLU A 48 12.37 20.38 -6.27
C GLU A 48 13.09 20.40 -7.62
N ARG A 49 13.80 19.33 -7.98
CA ARG A 49 14.43 19.19 -9.31
C ARG A 49 13.44 19.15 -10.48
N GLN A 50 12.17 18.86 -10.20
CA GLN A 50 11.08 18.83 -11.18
C GLN A 50 10.21 20.09 -11.11
N ASP A 51 10.59 21.07 -10.28
CA ASP A 51 9.80 22.27 -9.98
C ASP A 51 8.37 21.95 -9.51
N ILE A 52 8.19 20.85 -8.76
CA ILE A 52 6.92 20.43 -8.18
C ILE A 52 6.83 20.95 -6.74
N ASP A 53 5.83 21.78 -6.47
CA ASP A 53 5.50 22.28 -5.14
C ASP A 53 4.08 21.84 -4.74
N TRP A 54 3.98 21.13 -3.61
CA TRP A 54 2.71 20.69 -3.04
C TRP A 54 2.21 21.61 -1.91
N GLY A 55 2.96 22.66 -1.56
CA GLY A 55 2.69 23.57 -0.46
C GLY A 55 2.92 22.98 0.93
N LEU A 56 3.28 21.70 1.02
CA LEU A 56 3.78 21.01 2.21
C LEU A 56 4.92 20.09 1.76
N THR A 57 6.06 20.14 2.45
CA THR A 57 7.19 19.27 2.11
C THR A 57 6.94 17.84 2.60
N VAL A 58 7.54 16.85 1.95
CA VAL A 58 7.43 15.45 2.41
C VAL A 58 8.01 15.26 3.83
N PRO A 59 9.15 15.87 4.21
CA PRO A 59 9.64 15.83 5.59
C PRO A 59 8.68 16.44 6.62
N ASP A 60 8.10 17.61 6.33
CA ASP A 60 7.14 18.24 7.26
C ASP A 60 5.87 17.39 7.39
N ALA A 61 5.41 16.80 6.28
CA ALA A 61 4.30 15.86 6.30
C ALA A 61 4.61 14.62 7.16
N LEU A 62 5.83 14.08 7.09
CA LEU A 62 6.26 12.98 7.95
C LEU A 62 6.20 13.39 9.43
N ASP A 63 6.76 14.54 9.79
CA ASP A 63 6.73 15.02 11.18
C ASP A 63 5.29 15.25 11.68
N HIS A 64 4.39 15.77 10.83
CA HIS A 64 2.95 15.87 11.14
C HIS A 64 2.32 14.50 11.44
N LEU A 65 2.59 13.48 10.61
CA LEU A 65 2.05 12.13 10.81
C LEU A 65 2.55 11.52 12.13
N ILE A 66 3.83 11.69 12.46
CA ILE A 66 4.40 11.24 13.73
C ILE A 66 3.77 12.00 14.91
N ALA A 67 3.53 13.30 14.76
CA ALA A 67 2.87 14.13 15.77
C ALA A 67 1.35 13.87 15.89
N GLY A 68 0.75 13.11 14.96
CA GLY A 68 -0.64 12.67 15.06
C GLY A 68 -1.65 13.57 14.38
N HIS A 69 -1.24 14.31 13.35
CA HIS A 69 -2.16 15.17 12.59
C HIS A 69 -1.84 15.19 11.09
N ALA A 70 -2.84 15.57 10.30
CA ALA A 70 -2.71 15.79 8.86
C ALA A 70 -3.62 16.96 8.40
N ASP A 71 -3.45 18.11 9.04
CA ASP A 71 -4.34 19.28 8.97
C ASP A 71 -3.81 20.45 8.15
N SER A 72 -2.74 20.26 7.37
CA SER A 72 -2.27 21.28 6.42
C SER A 72 -3.36 21.65 5.43
N THR A 73 -3.52 22.96 5.20
CA THR A 73 -4.53 23.52 4.29
C THR A 73 -3.99 23.75 2.87
N ALA A 74 -2.75 23.38 2.57
CA ALA A 74 -2.20 23.52 1.23
C ALA A 74 -2.96 22.61 0.25
N GLU A 75 -3.19 23.12 -0.97
CA GLU A 75 -4.05 22.48 -1.98
C GLU A 75 -3.64 21.04 -2.31
N TYR A 76 -2.33 20.77 -2.32
CA TYR A 76 -1.76 19.46 -2.64
C TYR A 76 -1.10 18.77 -1.44
N ALA A 77 -1.40 19.21 -0.20
CA ALA A 77 -0.80 18.64 1.01
C ALA A 77 -1.01 17.13 1.15
N ALA A 78 -2.14 16.61 0.64
CA ALA A 78 -2.43 15.19 0.64
C ALA A 78 -1.36 14.35 -0.09
N ASN A 79 -0.75 14.88 -1.15
CA ASN A 79 0.34 14.21 -1.86
C ASN A 79 1.56 14.03 -0.95
N ALA A 80 1.91 15.05 -0.17
CA ALA A 80 3.00 15.00 0.79
C ALA A 80 2.71 14.00 1.92
N TYR A 81 1.48 14.00 2.46
CA TYR A 81 1.06 13.06 3.50
C TYR A 81 1.09 11.61 3.06
N TYR A 82 0.53 11.30 1.89
CA TYR A 82 0.59 9.94 1.36
C TYR A 82 2.04 9.55 1.06
N THR A 83 2.84 10.43 0.48
CA THR A 83 4.26 10.16 0.24
C THR A 83 5.02 9.87 1.54
N ALA A 84 4.77 10.63 2.60
CA ALA A 84 5.36 10.39 3.91
C ALA A 84 4.90 9.04 4.50
N LEU A 85 3.61 8.71 4.40
CA LEU A 85 3.08 7.42 4.84
C LEU A 85 3.73 6.25 4.09
N GLN A 86 3.96 6.40 2.77
CA GLN A 86 4.69 5.40 2.00
C GLN A 86 6.11 5.19 2.54
N HIS A 87 6.82 6.26 2.93
CA HIS A 87 8.14 6.12 3.54
C HIS A 87 8.10 5.39 4.89
N ILE A 88 7.04 5.57 5.68
CA ILE A 88 6.83 4.78 6.91
C ILE A 88 6.61 3.30 6.56
N ILE A 89 5.80 3.00 5.55
CA ILE A 89 5.56 1.63 5.08
C ILE A 89 6.85 1.00 4.57
N ASP A 90 7.54 1.66 3.63
CA ASP A 90 8.77 1.15 3.00
C ASP A 90 9.88 0.86 4.03
N ALA A 91 10.00 1.67 5.08
CA ALA A 91 11.01 1.48 6.12
C ALA A 91 10.71 0.33 7.10
N ASN A 92 9.50 -0.23 7.07
CA ASN A 92 9.06 -1.30 7.97
C ASN A 92 8.56 -2.55 7.24
N ALA A 93 8.53 -2.52 5.90
CA ALA A 93 8.05 -3.60 5.06
C ALA A 93 9.21 -4.41 4.46
N SER A 94 8.88 -5.53 3.84
CA SER A 94 9.80 -6.24 2.95
C SER A 94 10.22 -5.36 1.77
N ASP A 95 11.26 -5.79 1.06
CA ASP A 95 11.58 -5.21 -0.25
C ASP A 95 10.34 -5.28 -1.17
N PRO A 96 10.03 -4.21 -1.93
CA PRO A 96 8.86 -4.19 -2.78
C PRO A 96 9.07 -5.00 -4.06
N ALA A 97 8.01 -5.66 -4.52
CA ALA A 97 7.92 -6.29 -5.84
C ALA A 97 6.86 -5.58 -6.70
N ASP A 98 7.03 -5.60 -8.01
CA ASP A 98 6.08 -5.00 -8.95
C ASP A 98 4.99 -6.01 -9.34
N LEU A 99 3.72 -5.63 -9.16
CA LEU A 99 2.59 -6.37 -9.71
C LEU A 99 2.43 -6.10 -11.21
N GLY A 100 2.60 -4.84 -11.63
CA GLY A 100 2.46 -4.47 -13.03
C GLY A 100 2.32 -2.97 -13.28
N SER A 101 2.26 -2.61 -14.57
CA SER A 101 2.07 -1.24 -15.06
C SER A 101 0.74 -1.11 -15.79
N TYR A 102 -0.09 -0.17 -15.35
CA TYR A 102 -1.47 -0.03 -15.80
C TYR A 102 -1.79 1.42 -16.18
N SER A 103 -2.46 1.62 -17.32
CA SER A 103 -2.83 2.97 -17.77
C SER A 103 -3.93 3.64 -16.93
N LYS A 104 -4.89 2.85 -16.43
CA LYS A 104 -6.02 3.29 -15.59
C LYS A 104 -6.34 2.18 -14.57
N PRO A 105 -5.46 1.94 -13.59
CA PRO A 105 -5.57 0.76 -12.74
C PRO A 105 -6.93 0.69 -12.00
N SER A 106 -7.43 1.81 -11.44
CA SER A 106 -8.74 1.78 -10.77
C SER A 106 -9.89 1.41 -11.70
N THR A 107 -9.88 1.87 -12.96
CA THR A 107 -10.93 1.49 -13.93
C THR A 107 -10.80 0.02 -14.32
N PHE A 108 -9.58 -0.44 -14.58
CA PHE A 108 -9.30 -1.83 -14.95
C PHE A 108 -9.73 -2.79 -13.84
N PHE A 109 -9.26 -2.57 -12.60
CA PHE A 109 -9.60 -3.44 -11.49
C PHE A 109 -11.09 -3.34 -11.10
N GLY A 110 -11.75 -2.19 -11.31
CA GLY A 110 -13.20 -2.08 -11.14
C GLY A 110 -13.99 -2.98 -12.11
N LEU A 111 -13.55 -3.06 -13.38
CA LEU A 111 -14.15 -3.97 -14.36
C LEU A 111 -13.84 -5.44 -14.04
N LEU A 112 -12.62 -5.72 -13.57
CA LEU A 112 -12.25 -7.06 -13.13
C LEU A 112 -13.09 -7.51 -11.93
N ASP A 113 -13.32 -6.63 -10.96
CA ASP A 113 -14.20 -6.87 -9.82
C ASP A 113 -15.62 -7.21 -10.24
N ASP A 114 -16.18 -6.48 -11.20
CA ASP A 114 -17.53 -6.74 -11.71
C ASP A 114 -17.63 -8.14 -12.33
N GLU A 115 -16.62 -8.56 -13.09
CA GLU A 115 -16.57 -9.90 -13.69
C GLU A 115 -16.37 -11.01 -12.64
N LEU A 116 -15.44 -10.85 -11.70
CA LEU A 116 -15.20 -11.81 -10.63
C LEU A 116 -16.44 -11.96 -9.74
N ARG A 117 -17.11 -10.84 -9.42
CA ARG A 117 -18.37 -10.83 -8.66
C ARG A 117 -19.48 -11.55 -9.41
N ARG A 118 -19.61 -11.32 -10.72
CA ARG A 118 -20.58 -12.04 -11.57
C ARG A 118 -20.35 -13.55 -11.56
N LEU A 119 -19.11 -13.99 -11.43
CA LEU A 119 -18.71 -15.40 -11.36
C LEU A 119 -18.78 -16.00 -9.94
N GLY A 120 -19.18 -15.19 -8.94
CA GLY A 120 -19.44 -15.63 -7.57
C GLY A 120 -18.26 -15.51 -6.62
N VAL A 121 -17.27 -14.66 -6.91
CA VAL A 121 -16.21 -14.32 -5.95
C VAL A 121 -16.76 -13.35 -4.90
N ASP A 122 -16.46 -13.62 -3.63
CA ASP A 122 -16.92 -12.82 -2.49
C ASP A 122 -16.32 -11.40 -2.52
N ALA A 123 -17.12 -10.42 -2.10
CA ALA A 123 -16.79 -9.01 -2.22
C ALA A 123 -15.50 -8.60 -1.48
N ASP A 124 -15.18 -9.30 -0.39
CA ASP A 124 -14.01 -9.03 0.44
C ASP A 124 -12.71 -9.66 -0.07
N LEU A 125 -12.79 -10.39 -1.19
CA LEU A 125 -11.69 -10.98 -1.93
C LEU A 125 -11.52 -10.34 -3.31
N LEU A 126 -12.21 -9.24 -3.62
CA LEU A 126 -12.12 -8.63 -4.95
C LEU A 126 -10.90 -7.68 -5.08
N PRO A 127 -10.17 -7.72 -6.21
CA PRO A 127 -8.95 -6.94 -6.43
C PRO A 127 -9.06 -5.45 -6.17
N HIS A 128 -10.03 -4.77 -6.77
CA HIS A 128 -10.19 -3.32 -6.61
C HIS A 128 -10.40 -2.97 -5.14
N GLY A 129 -11.21 -3.77 -4.44
CA GLY A 129 -11.50 -3.60 -3.02
C GLY A 129 -10.27 -3.56 -2.12
N TYR A 130 -9.26 -4.42 -2.36
CA TYR A 130 -8.02 -4.40 -1.57
C TYR A 130 -6.91 -3.55 -2.17
N LEU A 131 -6.80 -3.42 -3.50
CA LEU A 131 -5.77 -2.61 -4.16
C LEU A 131 -5.97 -1.11 -3.93
N PHE A 132 -7.20 -0.66 -3.70
CA PHE A 132 -7.58 0.74 -3.47
C PHE A 132 -8.29 0.92 -2.12
N ALA A 133 -8.00 0.05 -1.14
CA ALA A 133 -8.57 0.12 0.19
C ALA A 133 -8.18 1.39 0.97
N GLY A 134 -7.19 2.14 0.48
CA GLY A 134 -6.65 3.31 1.14
C GLY A 134 -5.62 2.96 2.22
N PRO A 135 -5.29 3.91 3.11
CA PRO A 135 -4.27 3.73 4.13
C PRO A 135 -4.64 2.64 5.16
N PRO A 136 -3.68 2.20 5.99
CA PRO A 136 -3.91 1.26 7.09
C PRO A 136 -5.12 1.63 7.97
N ASP A 137 -5.85 0.62 8.46
CA ASP A 137 -6.82 0.86 9.53
C ASP A 137 -6.08 1.26 10.83
N GLY A 138 -6.75 2.04 11.69
CA GLY A 138 -6.22 2.38 13.02
C GLY A 138 -5.44 3.70 13.09
N ILE A 139 -5.30 4.43 11.98
CA ILE A 139 -4.76 5.80 12.00
C ILE A 139 -5.64 6.68 12.90
N PRO A 140 -5.09 7.34 13.93
CA PRO A 140 -5.88 8.03 14.94
C PRO A 140 -6.43 9.40 14.50
N PHE A 141 -6.12 9.82 13.26
CA PHE A 141 -6.54 11.09 12.68
C PHE A 141 -6.95 10.90 11.22
N ARG A 142 -7.69 11.88 10.69
CA ARG A 142 -8.11 11.86 9.29
C ARG A 142 -6.93 12.21 8.38
N LEU A 143 -6.64 11.34 7.42
CA LEU A 143 -5.71 11.62 6.33
C LEU A 143 -6.48 12.24 5.14
N PRO A 144 -6.08 13.40 4.60
CA PRO A 144 -6.68 13.94 3.40
C PRO A 144 -6.30 13.09 2.18
N HIS A 145 -7.20 12.95 1.20
CA HIS A 145 -6.96 12.15 0.00
C HIS A 145 -6.35 12.99 -1.13
N PRO A 146 -5.33 12.49 -1.85
CA PRO A 146 -4.76 13.14 -3.02
C PRO A 146 -5.79 13.49 -4.09
N MET A 147 -5.79 14.74 -4.55
CA MET A 147 -6.74 15.24 -5.56
C MET A 147 -6.66 14.47 -6.89
N ASP A 148 -5.45 14.07 -7.29
CA ASP A 148 -5.20 13.35 -8.54
C ASP A 148 -5.35 11.82 -8.39
N GLY A 149 -5.73 11.34 -7.20
CA GLY A 149 -5.84 9.93 -6.85
C GLY A 149 -4.51 9.16 -7.00
N SER A 150 -3.38 9.86 -6.87
CA SER A 150 -2.01 9.32 -6.86
C SER A 150 -1.15 10.26 -6.00
N PRO A 151 -0.26 9.74 -5.14
CA PRO A 151 -0.12 8.33 -4.77
C PRO A 151 -1.40 7.76 -4.12
N ASP A 152 -1.59 6.45 -4.21
CA ASP A 152 -2.71 5.76 -3.54
C ASP A 152 -2.26 4.42 -2.95
N PHE A 153 -3.04 3.90 -2.00
CA PHE A 153 -2.71 2.69 -1.26
C PHE A 153 -3.81 1.64 -1.31
N GLY A 154 -3.36 0.40 -1.21
CA GLY A 154 -4.19 -0.75 -0.92
C GLY A 154 -3.62 -1.57 0.20
N ARG A 155 -4.42 -2.47 0.72
CA ARG A 155 -4.02 -3.45 1.70
C ARG A 155 -4.89 -4.69 1.65
N LEU A 156 -4.25 -5.84 1.85
CA LEU A 156 -4.90 -7.13 2.00
C LEU A 156 -4.31 -7.84 3.21
N PRO A 157 -5.11 -8.27 4.20
CA PRO A 157 -4.60 -9.17 5.23
C PRO A 157 -4.01 -10.43 4.58
N LEU A 158 -2.78 -10.82 4.95
CA LEU A 158 -2.10 -11.99 4.37
C LEU A 158 -2.90 -13.29 4.55
N ALA A 159 -3.70 -13.37 5.62
CA ALA A 159 -4.65 -14.45 5.84
C ALA A 159 -5.70 -14.61 4.71
N LYS A 160 -5.95 -13.56 3.92
CA LYS A 160 -6.86 -13.57 2.77
C LYS A 160 -6.17 -13.84 1.42
N ALA A 161 -4.83 -13.87 1.37
CA ALA A 161 -4.12 -14.05 0.11
C ALA A 161 -4.48 -15.39 -0.56
N LYS A 162 -4.36 -16.50 0.18
CA LYS A 162 -4.76 -17.81 -0.33
C LYS A 162 -6.25 -17.94 -0.64
N PRO A 163 -7.19 -17.53 0.23
CA PRO A 163 -8.61 -17.48 -0.11
C PRO A 163 -8.92 -16.75 -1.42
N ALA A 164 -8.29 -15.60 -1.67
CA ALA A 164 -8.45 -14.84 -2.91
C ALA A 164 -7.90 -15.62 -4.12
N ALA A 165 -6.67 -16.13 -4.04
CA ALA A 165 -6.07 -16.94 -5.11
C ALA A 165 -6.93 -18.17 -5.47
N ASP A 166 -7.44 -18.88 -4.47
CA ASP A 166 -8.32 -20.04 -4.65
C ASP A 166 -9.70 -19.66 -5.22
N ALA A 167 -10.25 -18.50 -4.85
CA ALA A 167 -11.47 -17.98 -5.45
C ALA A 167 -11.29 -17.66 -6.94
N TYR A 168 -10.18 -16.99 -7.30
CA TYR A 168 -9.87 -16.64 -8.68
C TYR A 168 -9.62 -17.89 -9.53
N ARG A 169 -8.87 -18.87 -9.00
CA ARG A 169 -8.56 -20.11 -9.72
C ARG A 169 -9.82 -20.92 -10.06
N ARG A 170 -10.85 -20.88 -9.20
CA ARG A 170 -12.15 -21.56 -9.43
C ARG A 170 -13.01 -20.94 -10.54
N VAL A 171 -12.71 -19.71 -10.95
CA VAL A 171 -13.47 -19.00 -11.99
C VAL A 171 -12.64 -18.74 -13.25
N LEU A 172 -11.34 -19.09 -13.23
CA LEU A 172 -10.38 -18.79 -14.28
C LEU A 172 -10.74 -19.41 -15.65
N ASP A 173 -11.47 -20.52 -15.66
CA ASP A 173 -11.96 -21.17 -16.88
C ASP A 173 -13.20 -20.49 -17.50
N ARG A 174 -13.86 -19.61 -16.74
CA ARG A 174 -15.12 -18.94 -17.09
C ARG A 174 -15.00 -17.42 -17.21
N ILE A 175 -13.85 -16.86 -16.82
CA ILE A 175 -13.57 -15.44 -16.93
C ILE A 175 -13.36 -15.04 -18.40
N ASP A 176 -13.62 -13.78 -18.72
CA ASP A 176 -13.25 -13.19 -20.00
C ASP A 176 -11.78 -13.55 -20.35
N PRO A 177 -11.53 -14.16 -21.52
CA PRO A 177 -10.18 -14.48 -21.98
C PRO A 177 -9.20 -13.29 -21.92
N ASP A 178 -9.67 -12.07 -22.14
CA ASP A 178 -8.85 -10.86 -22.11
C ASP A 178 -8.38 -10.49 -20.69
N LEU A 179 -9.05 -11.01 -19.65
CA LEU A 179 -8.69 -10.81 -18.23
C LEU A 179 -7.88 -11.97 -17.65
N THR A 180 -7.74 -13.09 -18.39
CA THR A 180 -7.12 -14.32 -17.88
C THR A 180 -5.66 -14.10 -17.47
N TYR A 181 -4.91 -13.27 -18.20
CA TYR A 181 -3.52 -12.99 -17.88
C TYR A 181 -3.39 -12.28 -16.53
N ASP A 182 -4.10 -11.16 -16.34
CA ASP A 182 -4.04 -10.37 -15.10
C ASP A 182 -4.53 -11.17 -13.89
N VAL A 183 -5.55 -12.01 -14.05
CA VAL A 183 -5.98 -12.89 -12.96
C VAL A 183 -4.95 -13.95 -12.62
N ARG A 184 -4.22 -14.49 -13.59
CA ARG A 184 -3.09 -15.39 -13.30
C ARG A 184 -1.98 -14.69 -12.55
N VAL A 185 -1.61 -13.48 -12.98
CA VAL A 185 -0.60 -12.66 -12.27
C VAL A 185 -1.02 -12.42 -10.82
N LEU A 186 -2.30 -12.11 -10.57
CA LEU A 186 -2.82 -11.99 -9.20
C LEU A 186 -2.77 -13.30 -8.42
N ILE A 187 -3.16 -14.43 -9.03
CA ILE A 187 -3.10 -15.75 -8.39
C ILE A 187 -1.66 -16.09 -7.98
N ASP A 188 -0.71 -15.92 -8.90
CA ASP A 188 0.69 -16.27 -8.69
C ASP A 188 1.29 -15.43 -7.55
N MET A 189 1.06 -14.11 -7.57
CA MET A 189 1.49 -13.20 -6.48
C MET A 189 0.87 -13.59 -5.13
N LEU A 190 -0.44 -13.86 -5.09
CA LEU A 190 -1.12 -14.17 -3.83
C LEU A 190 -0.74 -15.54 -3.26
N ASP A 191 -0.45 -16.53 -4.11
CA ASP A 191 0.08 -17.83 -3.69
C ASP A 191 1.50 -17.67 -3.14
N GLU A 192 2.38 -16.94 -3.84
CA GLU A 192 3.76 -16.71 -3.41
C GLU A 192 3.82 -16.00 -2.06
N GLU A 193 3.09 -14.91 -1.89
CA GLU A 193 3.03 -14.17 -0.64
C GLU A 193 2.44 -15.00 0.51
N HIS A 194 1.44 -15.85 0.22
CA HIS A 194 0.92 -16.78 1.22
C HIS A 194 1.95 -17.83 1.65
N ASP A 195 2.61 -18.47 0.68
CA ASP A 195 3.58 -19.53 0.96
C ASP A 195 4.79 -18.97 1.73
N ASN A 196 5.26 -17.78 1.36
CA ASN A 196 6.30 -17.05 2.07
C ASN A 196 5.87 -16.71 3.50
N TRP A 197 4.63 -16.22 3.68
CA TRP A 197 4.08 -15.88 4.99
C TRP A 197 3.99 -17.10 5.92
N ILE A 198 3.47 -18.24 5.42
CA ILE A 198 3.40 -19.48 6.20
C ILE A 198 4.79 -19.99 6.55
N TRP A 199 5.69 -20.05 5.55
CA TRP A 199 7.07 -20.50 5.76
C TRP A 199 7.78 -19.67 6.83
N ALA A 200 7.64 -18.35 6.78
CA ALA A 200 8.26 -17.41 7.71
C ALA A 200 7.69 -17.57 9.13
N ARG A 201 6.37 -17.64 9.28
CA ARG A 201 5.71 -17.86 10.58
C ARG A 201 6.10 -19.17 11.25
N GLU A 202 6.40 -20.21 10.47
CA GLU A 202 6.82 -21.51 10.99
C GLU A 202 8.30 -21.55 11.41
N ARG A 203 9.14 -20.68 10.86
CA ARG A 203 10.61 -20.78 10.96
C ARG A 203 11.28 -19.60 11.65
N LEU A 204 10.62 -18.46 11.72
CA LEU A 204 11.16 -17.22 12.24
C LEU A 204 10.33 -16.80 13.46
N ASP A 205 10.97 -16.79 14.62
CA ASP A 205 10.36 -16.43 15.90
C ASP A 205 10.04 -14.93 16.03
N TRP A 206 10.68 -14.10 15.22
CA TRP A 206 10.51 -12.65 15.16
C TRP A 206 9.52 -12.17 14.09
N TYR A 207 8.99 -13.05 13.24
CA TYR A 207 8.21 -12.66 12.07
C TYR A 207 6.74 -12.37 12.42
N THR A 208 6.34 -11.10 12.32
CA THR A 208 4.99 -10.63 12.70
C THR A 208 4.15 -10.08 11.55
N GLN A 209 4.67 -10.05 10.33
CA GLN A 209 3.98 -9.47 9.18
C GLN A 209 2.61 -10.14 8.96
N ASP A 210 1.59 -9.32 8.73
CA ASP A 210 0.19 -9.75 8.65
C ASP A 210 -0.57 -9.14 7.47
N THR A 211 0.04 -8.19 6.76
CA THR A 211 -0.62 -7.38 5.75
C THR A 211 0.26 -7.21 4.52
N LEU A 212 -0.33 -7.42 3.36
CA LEU A 212 0.22 -7.07 2.05
C LEU A 212 -0.22 -5.64 1.72
N PHE A 213 0.72 -4.72 1.61
CA PHE A 213 0.50 -3.33 1.24
C PHE A 213 0.71 -3.13 -0.25
N PHE A 214 -0.17 -2.34 -0.87
CA PHE A 214 -0.05 -1.96 -2.27
C PHE A 214 0.23 -0.46 -2.38
N SER A 215 1.14 -0.12 -3.27
CA SER A 215 1.58 1.23 -3.58
C SER A 215 1.28 1.51 -5.04
N ILE A 216 0.43 2.49 -5.31
CA ILE A 216 0.06 2.90 -6.66
C ILE A 216 0.72 4.25 -6.94
N LYS A 217 1.71 4.25 -7.83
CA LYS A 217 2.53 5.43 -8.16
C LYS A 217 2.54 5.67 -9.66
N GLY A 218 2.55 6.93 -10.08
CA GLY A 218 2.66 7.34 -11.49
C GLY A 218 2.52 8.83 -11.65
#